data_AF-A0AAD7BQZ2-F1
#
_entry.id   AF-A0AAD7BQZ2-F1
#
_cell.length_a   1.000
_cell.length_b   1.000
_cell.length_c   1.000
_cell.angle_alpha   90.00
_cell.angle_beta   90.00
_cell.angle_gamma   90.00
#
_symmetry.space_group_name_H-M   'P 1'
#
loop_
_entity.id
_entity.type
_entity.pdbx_description
1 polymer ?
#
loop_
_entity_poly.entity_id
_entity_poly.type
_entity_poly.pdbx_seq_one_letter_code
_entity_poly.pdbx_strand_id
1 'polypeptide(L)' 'PACAGECIAHPNTGGCSASDDTCLCKNSVFVQSTFQCIESTCQGADLANAIQTFKNICAAVVRLH' A
#
# COMPACT_ATOMS: atom_id res chain seq x y z
N PRO A 1 5.44 4.64 8.69
CA PRO A 1 5.60 4.22 10.09
C PRO A 1 6.10 2.77 10.16
N ALA A 2 6.84 2.38 11.21
CA ALA A 2 7.41 1.04 11.32
C ALA A 2 6.34 -0.07 11.35
N CYS A 3 5.15 0.21 11.90
CA CYS A 3 4.04 -0.74 11.94
C CYS A 3 3.61 -1.26 10.56
N ALA A 4 3.78 -0.46 9.50
CA ALA A 4 3.43 -0.86 8.13
C ALA A 4 4.57 -1.62 7.42
N GLY A 5 5.72 -1.82 8.06
CA GLY A 5 6.90 -2.42 7.43
C GLY A 5 6.62 -3.82 6.86
N GLU A 6 6.01 -4.69 7.65
CA GLU A 6 5.65 -6.06 7.23
C GLU A 6 4.64 -6.08 6.06
N CYS A 7 3.72 -5.10 6.02
CA CYS A 7 2.74 -4.98 4.95
C CYS A 7 3.35 -4.69 3.57
N ILE A 8 4.56 -4.12 3.54
CA ILE A 8 5.25 -3.71 2.32
C ILE A 8 6.43 -4.66 2.02
N ALA A 9 6.98 -5.33 3.04
CA ALA A 9 8.04 -6.34 2.87
C ALA A 9 7.50 -7.64 2.22
N HIS A 10 6.27 -8.03 2.57
CA HIS A 10 5.62 -9.23 2.07
C HIS A 10 4.20 -8.96 1.53
N PRO A 11 4.04 -8.09 0.52
CA PRO A 11 2.74 -7.72 0.02
C PRO A 11 2.13 -8.84 -0.84
N ASN A 12 0.82 -8.93 -0.85
CA ASN A 12 0.13 -9.70 -1.88
C ASN A 12 0.09 -8.86 -3.17
N THR A 13 1.00 -9.13 -4.10
CA THR A 13 1.15 -8.32 -5.33
C THR A 13 0.01 -8.52 -6.33
N GLY A 14 -0.90 -9.48 -6.11
CA GLY A 14 -1.99 -9.77 -7.04
C GLY A 14 -1.50 -10.17 -8.45
N GLY A 15 -0.27 -10.69 -8.56
CA GLY A 15 0.36 -11.07 -9.84
C GLY A 15 1.25 -9.99 -10.47
N CYS A 16 1.34 -8.80 -9.87
CA CYS A 16 2.29 -7.78 -10.29
C CYS A 16 3.72 -8.09 -9.83
N SER A 17 4.71 -7.50 -10.51
CA SER A 17 6.07 -7.40 -9.96
C SER A 17 6.05 -6.51 -8.72
N ALA A 18 6.84 -6.87 -7.70
CA ALA A 18 6.98 -6.05 -6.49
C ALA A 18 7.60 -4.66 -6.76
N SER A 19 8.23 -4.47 -7.93
CA SER A 19 8.81 -3.20 -8.38
C SER A 19 7.96 -2.45 -9.40
N ASP A 20 6.79 -2.99 -9.79
CA ASP A 20 5.89 -2.35 -10.76
C ASP A 20 4.76 -1.63 -10.01
N ASP A 21 5.07 -0.44 -9.49
CA ASP A 21 4.12 0.39 -8.74
C ASP A 21 2.86 0.72 -9.56
N THR A 22 2.98 0.78 -10.89
CA THR A 22 1.85 1.01 -11.80
C THR A 22 0.88 -0.16 -11.81
N CYS A 23 1.38 -1.38 -11.96
CA CYS A 23 0.57 -2.57 -11.85
C CYS A 23 -0.02 -2.68 -10.44
N LEU A 24 0.81 -2.56 -9.41
CA LEU A 24 0.42 -2.71 -8.01
C LEU A 24 -0.72 -1.75 -7.64
N CYS A 25 -0.57 -0.45 -7.89
CA CYS A 25 -1.58 0.55 -7.54
C CYS A 25 -2.86 0.49 -8.39
N LYS A 26 -2.86 -0.23 -9.52
CA LYS A 26 -4.06 -0.53 -10.30
C LYS A 26 -4.68 -1.89 -9.95
N ASN A 27 -3.98 -2.72 -9.19
CA ASN A 27 -4.41 -4.05 -8.80
C ASN A 27 -5.23 -4.00 -7.50
N SER A 28 -6.52 -4.31 -7.58
CA SER A 28 -7.42 -4.24 -6.43
C SER A 28 -7.04 -5.21 -5.30
N VAL A 29 -6.44 -6.36 -5.61
CA VAL A 29 -5.98 -7.33 -4.61
C VAL A 29 -4.84 -6.74 -3.79
N PHE A 30 -3.85 -6.15 -4.44
CA PHE A 30 -2.75 -5.48 -3.75
C PHE A 30 -3.24 -4.31 -2.90
N VAL A 31 -4.07 -3.44 -3.48
CA VAL A 31 -4.57 -2.25 -2.77
C VAL A 31 -5.37 -2.63 -1.53
N GLN A 32 -6.31 -3.57 -1.66
CA GLN A 32 -7.16 -3.98 -0.53
C GLN A 32 -6.38 -4.72 0.55
N SER A 33 -5.55 -5.69 0.18
CA SER A 33 -4.78 -6.49 1.16
C SER A 33 -3.74 -5.66 1.90
N THR A 34 -3.05 -4.74 1.21
CA THR A 34 -2.08 -3.83 1.86
C THR A 34 -2.79 -2.88 2.80
N PHE A 35 -3.94 -2.33 2.39
CA PHE A 35 -4.75 -1.47 3.25
C PHE A 35 -5.24 -2.19 4.52
N GLN A 36 -5.77 -3.40 4.38
CA GLN A 36 -6.20 -4.24 5.51
C GLN A 36 -5.03 -4.62 6.43
N CYS A 37 -3.85 -4.89 5.87
CA CYS A 37 -2.65 -5.13 6.66
C CYS A 37 -2.30 -3.89 7.50
N ILE A 38 -2.32 -2.69 6.90
CA ILE A 38 -2.04 -1.44 7.61
C ILE A 38 -3.08 -1.20 8.71
N GLU A 39 -4.37 -1.42 8.45
CA GLU A 39 -5.44 -1.28 9.44
C GLU A 39 -5.31 -2.23 10.64
N SER A 40 -4.79 -3.44 10.43
CA SER A 40 -4.62 -4.42 11.50
C SER A 40 -3.32 -4.26 12.30
N THR A 41 -2.29 -3.63 11.71
CA THR A 41 -0.95 -3.51 12.31
C THR A 41 -0.67 -2.14 12.91
N CYS A 42 -1.24 -1.07 12.34
CA CYS A 42 -1.02 0.30 12.78
C CYS A 42 -2.21 0.81 13.59
N GLN A 43 -1.95 1.78 14.49
CA GLN A 43 -2.99 2.42 15.30
C GLN A 43 -2.76 3.93 15.41
N GLY A 44 -3.77 4.67 15.86
CA GLY A 44 -3.66 6.10 16.14
C GLY A 44 -3.09 6.91 14.97
N ALA A 45 -2.13 7.80 15.27
CA ALA A 45 -1.49 8.64 14.27
C ALA A 45 -0.70 7.83 13.22
N ASP A 46 -0.13 6.69 13.60
CA ASP A 46 0.61 5.84 12.67
C ASP A 46 -0.30 5.21 11.63
N LEU A 47 -1.50 4.78 12.02
CA LEU A 47 -2.51 4.28 11.09
C LEU A 47 -2.90 5.35 10.07
N ALA A 48 -3.26 6.54 10.55
CA ALA A 48 -3.65 7.65 9.69
C ALA A 48 -2.52 8.03 8.71
N ASN A 49 -1.28 8.14 9.21
CA ASN A 49 -0.12 8.48 8.40
C ASN A 49 0.23 7.40 7.38
N ALA A 50 0.15 6.12 7.75
CA ALA A 50 0.41 5.00 6.85
C ALA A 50 -0.63 4.93 5.71
N ILE A 51 -1.92 5.04 6.05
CA ILE A 51 -3.00 5.07 5.06
C ILE A 51 -2.84 6.26 4.10
N GLN A 52 -2.57 7.45 4.62
CA GLN A 52 -2.41 8.64 3.77
C GLN A 52 -1.20 8.50 2.86
N THR A 53 -0.10 7.96 3.35
CA THR A 53 1.12 7.71 2.55
C THR A 53 0.83 6.72 1.42
N PHE A 54 0.17 5.59 1.73
CA PHE A 54 -0.20 4.58 0.73
C PHE A 54 -1.09 5.17 -0.38
N LYS A 55 -2.12 5.93 0.01
CA LYS A 55 -3.01 6.63 -0.95
C LYS A 55 -2.23 7.62 -1.83
N ASN A 56 -1.31 8.38 -1.23
CA ASN A 56 -0.52 9.37 -1.97
C ASN A 56 0.39 8.72 -3.01
N ILE A 57 1.02 7.59 -2.69
CA ILE A 57 1.86 6.83 -3.63
C ILE A 57 1.03 6.39 -4.83
N CYS A 58 -0.10 5.72 -4.60
CA CYS A 58 -0.94 5.27 -5.70
C CYS A 58 -1.61 6.40 -6.49
N ALA A 59 -1.95 7.51 -5.85
CA ALA A 59 -2.44 8.69 -6.56
C ALA A 59 -1.35 9.34 -7.43
N ALA A 60 -0.08 9.30 -7.02
CA ALA A 60 1.03 9.81 -7.82
C ALA A 60 1.25 8.98 -9.09
N VAL A 61 1.14 7.65 -9.00
CA VAL A 61 1.20 6.73 -10.14
C VAL A 61 0.13 7.07 -11.18
N VAL A 62 -1.12 7.32 -10.75
CA VAL A 62 -2.23 7.67 -11.66
C VAL A 62 -2.01 9.01 -12.36
N ARG A 63 -1.30 9.96 -11.74
CA ARG A 63 -1.05 11.29 -12.31
C ARG A 63 0.10 11.33 -13.31
N LEU A 64 0.96 10.31 -13.35
CA LEU A 64 2.14 10.24 -14.22
C LEU A 64 1.88 9.46 -15.51
N HIS A 65 0.64 9.04 -15.77
CA HIS A 65 0.25 8.20 -16.91
C HIS A 65 -0.92 8.77 -17.69
#